data_AF-A0A0A9CKR1-F1
#
_entry.id   AF-A0A0A9CKR1-F1
#
_cell.length_a   1.000
_cell.length_b   1.000
_cell.length_c   1.000
_cell.angle_alpha   90.00
_cell.angle_beta   90.00
_cell.angle_gamma   90.00
#
_symmetry.space_group_name_H-M   'P 1'
#
loop_
_entity.id
_entity.type
_entity.pdbx_description
1 polymer ?
#
loop_
_entity_poly.entity_id
_entity_poly.type
_entity_poly.pdbx_seq_one_letter_code
_entity_poly.pdbx_strand_id
1 'polypeptide(L)'
;MQAEWMAPEVLRNEPSDEKCDVFSYGVILWELCTLLQPWEGMNPMQVVGAVGFQQRCLDIPGDVDPAVAEIIRRCWQTLVCFNLLGCNCVFKIYTT
;
A
#
# COMPACT_ATOMS: atom_id res chain seq x y z
N MET A 1 4.55 -1.74 -16.57
CA MET A 1 4.37 -2.05 -15.14
C MET A 1 2.89 -2.29 -14.91
N GLN A 2 2.56 -3.23 -14.04
CA GLN A 2 1.19 -3.66 -13.76
C GLN A 2 0.58 -2.78 -12.66
N ALA A 3 -0.66 -2.32 -12.84
CA ALA A 3 -1.32 -1.34 -11.97
C ALA A 3 -1.61 -1.90 -10.57
N GLU A 4 -1.65 -3.21 -10.43
CA GLU A 4 -1.94 -3.95 -9.20
C GLU A 4 -0.90 -3.74 -8.09
N TRP A 5 0.34 -3.41 -8.46
CA TRP A 5 1.44 -3.14 -7.53
C TRP A 5 1.75 -1.64 -7.39
N MET A 6 1.08 -0.79 -8.17
CA MET A 6 1.40 0.63 -8.19
C MET A 6 0.75 1.38 -7.04
N ALA A 7 1.50 2.31 -6.47
CA ALA A 7 1.03 3.21 -5.43
C ALA A 7 -0.09 4.16 -5.95
N PRO A 8 -1.05 4.54 -5.09
CA PRO A 8 -2.20 5.35 -5.48
C PRO A 8 -1.83 6.71 -6.08
N GLU A 9 -0.77 7.36 -5.62
CA GLU A 9 -0.26 8.63 -6.16
C GLU A 9 0.32 8.46 -7.57
N VAL A 10 1.00 7.34 -7.84
CA VAL A 10 1.51 7.02 -9.18
C VAL A 10 0.34 6.75 -10.13
N LEU A 11 -0.69 6.05 -9.66
CA LEU A 11 -1.93 5.79 -10.42
C LEU A 11 -2.72 7.08 -10.71
N ARG A 12 -2.65 8.07 -9.82
CA ARG A 12 -3.25 9.40 -10.01
C ARG A 12 -2.38 10.37 -10.80
N ASN A 13 -1.18 9.96 -11.22
CA ASN A 13 -0.20 10.80 -11.89
C ASN A 13 0.19 12.05 -11.06
N GLU A 14 0.23 11.88 -9.74
CA GLU A 14 0.70 12.87 -8.76
C GLU A 14 2.22 12.74 -8.56
N PRO A 15 2.89 13.74 -7.94
CA PRO A 15 4.30 13.63 -7.58
C PRO A 15 4.52 12.38 -6.71
N SER A 16 5.35 11.47 -7.20
CA SER A 16 5.74 10.27 -6.47
C SER A 16 7.17 10.44 -5.93
N ASP A 17 7.41 9.84 -4.79
CA ASP A 17 8.69 9.84 -4.09
C ASP A 17 9.10 8.39 -3.80
N GLU A 18 10.20 8.14 -3.10
CA GLU A 18 10.65 6.77 -2.79
C GLU A 18 9.64 5.95 -1.96
N LYS A 19 8.60 6.60 -1.44
CA LYS A 19 7.48 5.93 -0.73
C LYS A 19 6.64 5.04 -1.64
N CYS A 20 6.61 5.30 -2.95
CA CYS A 20 5.88 4.46 -3.89
C CYS A 20 6.50 3.06 -3.99
N ASP A 21 7.83 2.96 -3.84
CA ASP A 21 8.55 1.69 -3.79
C ASP A 21 8.25 0.92 -2.50
N VAL A 22 8.07 1.63 -1.37
CA VAL A 22 7.69 1.02 -0.08
C VAL A 22 6.30 0.39 -0.15
N PHE A 23 5.36 1.03 -0.84
CA PHE A 23 4.02 0.45 -1.05
C PHE A 23 4.08 -0.77 -1.96
N SER A 24 4.81 -0.67 -3.07
CA SER A 24 5.03 -1.79 -4.01
C SER A 24 5.62 -2.99 -3.27
N TYR A 25 6.58 -2.75 -2.37
CA TYR A 25 7.17 -3.77 -1.50
C TYR A 25 6.12 -4.41 -0.57
N GLY A 26 5.22 -3.62 0.02
CA GLY A 26 4.13 -4.15 0.86
C GLY A 26 3.18 -5.07 0.10
N VAL A 27 2.84 -4.73 -1.16
CA VAL A 27 2.00 -5.59 -2.03
C VAL A 27 2.73 -6.89 -2.37
N ILE A 28 4.02 -6.84 -2.70
CA ILE A 28 4.83 -8.03 -2.96
C ILE A 28 4.92 -8.91 -1.71
N LEU A 29 5.12 -8.32 -0.53
CA LEU A 29 5.19 -9.08 0.72
C LEU A 29 3.85 -9.79 1.01
N TRP A 30 2.73 -9.12 0.75
CA TRP A 30 1.40 -9.74 0.84
C TRP A 30 1.25 -10.91 -0.14
N GLU A 31 1.65 -10.74 -1.40
CA GLU A 31 1.60 -11.79 -2.44
C GLU A 31 2.45 -13.01 -2.06
N LEU A 32 3.63 -12.79 -1.47
CA LEU A 32 4.49 -13.88 -0.98
C LEU A 32 3.88 -14.63 0.21
N CYS A 33 3.14 -13.93 1.08
CA CYS A 33 2.50 -14.56 2.24
C CYS A 33 1.23 -15.33 1.87
N THR A 34 0.42 -14.78 0.97
CA THR A 34 -0.86 -15.39 0.59
C THR A 34 -0.72 -16.35 -0.60
N LEU A 35 0.33 -16.21 -1.40
CA LEU A 35 0.50 -16.86 -2.71
C LEU A 35 -0.66 -16.59 -3.66
N LEU A 36 -1.35 -15.47 -3.48
CA LEU A 36 -2.50 -15.03 -4.28
C LEU A 36 -2.14 -13.82 -5.12
N GLN A 37 -2.83 -13.69 -6.26
CA GLN A 37 -2.67 -12.52 -7.10
C GLN A 37 -3.36 -11.30 -6.45
N PRO A 38 -2.67 -10.15 -6.31
CA PRO A 38 -3.31 -8.95 -5.80
C PRO A 38 -4.46 -8.52 -6.72
N TRP A 39 -5.59 -8.14 -6.11
CA TRP A 39 -6.80 -7.69 -6.82
C TRP A 39 -7.36 -8.71 -7.81
N GLU A 40 -7.26 -10.00 -7.49
CA GLU A 40 -7.81 -11.06 -8.33
C GLU A 40 -9.26 -10.77 -8.77
N GLY A 41 -9.52 -10.87 -10.08
CA GLY A 41 -10.83 -10.59 -10.66
C GLY A 41 -11.14 -9.12 -10.93
N MET A 42 -10.23 -8.19 -10.64
CA MET A 42 -10.35 -6.78 -11.05
C MET A 42 -9.56 -6.48 -12.32
N ASN A 43 -10.15 -5.70 -13.22
CA ASN A 43 -9.42 -5.12 -14.35
C ASN A 43 -8.49 -3.99 -13.88
N PRO A 44 -7.37 -3.71 -14.57
CA PRO A 44 -6.44 -2.64 -14.19
C PRO A 44 -7.10 -1.27 -13.97
N MET A 45 -8.12 -0.94 -14.76
CA MET A 45 -8.88 0.32 -14.58
C MET A 45 -9.72 0.33 -13.30
N GLN A 46 -10.24 -0.82 -12.87
CA GLN A 46 -10.95 -0.94 -11.59
C GLN A 46 -9.99 -0.83 -10.41
N VAL A 47 -8.78 -1.39 -10.54
CA VAL A 47 -7.70 -1.24 -9.56
C VAL A 47 -7.29 0.23 -9.42
N VAL A 48 -7.12 0.96 -10.53
CA VAL A 48 -6.86 2.42 -10.51
C VAL A 48 -7.97 3.16 -9.75
N GLY A 49 -9.23 2.80 -9.97
CA GLY A 49 -10.38 3.33 -9.22
C GLY A 49 -10.31 3.03 -7.72
N ALA A 50 -10.12 1.77 -7.36
CA ALA A 50 -10.15 1.28 -5.98
C ALA A 50 -8.93 1.75 -5.17
N VAL A 51 -7.73 1.60 -5.70
CA VAL A 51 -6.47 1.98 -5.03
C VAL A 51 -6.28 3.49 -5.13
N GLY A 52 -6.35 4.04 -6.34
CA GLY A 52 -6.10 5.46 -6.60
C GLY A 52 -7.12 6.37 -5.92
N PHE A 53 -8.43 6.12 -6.07
CA PHE A 53 -9.46 7.04 -5.60
C PHE A 53 -10.16 6.61 -4.31
N GLN A 54 -10.31 5.30 -4.07
CA GLN A 54 -10.98 4.79 -2.85
C GLN A 54 -10.00 4.44 -1.72
N GLN A 55 -8.68 4.59 -1.94
CA GLN A 55 -7.63 4.21 -1.00
C GLN A 55 -7.80 2.80 -0.43
N ARG A 56 -8.34 1.88 -1.24
CA ARG A 56 -8.56 0.49 -0.83
C ARG A 56 -7.21 -0.22 -0.70
N CYS A 57 -7.05 -0.96 0.39
CA CYS A 57 -5.91 -1.86 0.61
C CYS A 57 -6.34 -3.32 0.44
N LEU A 58 -5.37 -4.22 0.25
CA LEU A 58 -5.61 -5.66 0.21
C LEU A 58 -5.91 -6.17 1.63
N ASP A 59 -6.80 -7.14 1.73
CA ASP A 59 -7.13 -7.76 3.02
C ASP A 59 -6.04 -8.75 3.41
N ILE A 60 -5.47 -8.59 4.61
CA ILE A 60 -4.46 -9.50 5.15
C ILE A 60 -5.18 -10.61 5.90
N PRO A 61 -5.12 -11.87 5.43
CA PRO A 61 -5.79 -12.97 6.11
C PRO A 61 -5.10 -13.26 7.46
N GLY A 62 -5.87 -13.78 8.41
CA GLY A 62 -5.43 -13.95 9.81
C GLY A 62 -4.46 -15.11 10.04
N ASP A 63 -4.15 -15.87 8.99
CA ASP A 63 -3.17 -16.95 8.93
C ASP A 63 -1.73 -16.43 8.66
N VAL A 64 -1.59 -15.18 8.21
CA VAL A 64 -0.29 -14.53 8.04
C VAL A 64 0.34 -14.24 9.39
N ASP A 65 1.66 -14.46 9.50
CA ASP A 65 2.42 -14.13 10.71
C ASP A 65 2.15 -12.68 11.14
N PRO A 66 1.79 -12.43 12.40
CA PRO A 66 1.41 -11.09 12.87
C PRO A 66 2.55 -10.07 12.72
N ALA A 67 3.81 -10.49 12.81
CA ALA A 67 4.94 -9.60 12.58
C ALA A 67 5.03 -9.17 11.11
N VAL A 68 4.75 -10.07 10.17
CA VAL A 68 4.73 -9.76 8.74
C VAL A 68 3.52 -8.90 8.39
N ALA A 69 2.34 -9.26 8.92
CA ALA A 69 1.12 -8.46 8.74
C ALA A 69 1.30 -7.01 9.21
N GLU A 70 2.06 -6.79 10.29
CA GLU A 70 2.38 -5.45 10.76
C GLU A 70 3.31 -4.69 9.80
N ILE A 71 4.33 -5.35 9.24
CA ILE A 71 5.21 -4.75 8.23
C ILE A 71 4.40 -4.32 7.00
N ILE A 72 3.53 -5.20 6.49
CA ILE A 72 2.65 -4.90 5.35
C ILE A 72 1.78 -3.66 5.65
N ARG A 73 1.14 -3.61 6.82
CA ARG A 73 0.33 -2.46 7.23
C ARG A 73 1.13 -1.17 7.28
N ARG A 74 2.36 -1.21 7.81
CA ARG A 74 3.24 -0.03 7.88
C ARG A 74 3.68 0.46 6.50
N CYS A 75 3.93 -0.45 5.57
CA CYS A 75 4.21 -0.11 4.17
C CYS A 75 3.04 0.67 3.53
N TRP A 76 1.81 0.24 3.77
CA TRP A 76 0.62 0.90 3.19
C TRP A 76 0.20 2.18 3.93
N GLN A 77 0.41 2.26 5.24
CA GLN A 77 0.10 3.47 6.05
C GLN A 77 0.93 4.69 5.64
N THR A 78 2.14 4.47 5.12
CA THR A 78 3.04 5.55 4.68
C THR A 78 2.43 6.41 3.57
N LEU A 79 1.50 5.86 2.78
CA LEU A 79 0.83 6.57 1.68
C LEU A 79 -0.57 7.11 2.02
N VAL A 80 -1.22 6.58 3.07
CA VAL A 80 -2.56 7.03 3.48
C VAL A 80 -2.49 8.34 4.31
N CYS A 81 -1.32 8.68 4.86
CA CYS A 81 -1.16 9.80 5.79
C CYS A 81 -0.91 11.18 5.14
N PHE A 82 -1.33 11.41 3.88
CA PHE A 82 -1.21 12.73 3.24
C PHE A 82 -2.50 13.56 3.17
N ASN A 83 -3.69 13.07 3.59
CA ASN A 83 -4.91 13.89 3.43
C ASN A 83 -6.01 13.83 4.50
N LEU A 84 -5.84 13.21 5.66
CA LEU A 84 -6.83 13.36 6.74
C LEU A 84 -6.14 13.53 8.10
N LEU A 85 -6.31 14.74 8.63
CA LEU A 85 -5.86 15.29 9.91
C LEU A 85 -4.42 15.82 9.91
N GLY A 86 -4.28 17.08 10.28
CA GLY A 86 -3.01 17.68 10.70
C GLY A 86 -2.44 17.03 11.96
N CYS A 87 -2.07 15.76 11.87
CA CYS A 87 -1.37 15.01 12.89
C CYS A 87 0.07 14.79 12.41
N ASN A 88 0.98 15.52 13.06
CA ASN A 88 2.42 15.36 13.01
C ASN A 88 2.87 13.94 13.43
N CYS A 89 2.79 12.94 12.56
CA CYS A 89 3.31 11.60 12.83
C CYS A 89 4.59 11.23 12.06
N VAL A 90 5.27 12.20 11.44
CA VAL A 90 6.59 11.96 10.82
C VAL A 90 7.74 11.96 11.84
N PHE A 91 7.50 12.33 13.11
CA PHE A 91 8.53 12.24 14.16
C PHE A 91 8.17 11.20 15.22
N LYS A 92 8.58 9.94 15.00
CA LYS A 92 9.11 9.00 16.03
C LYS A 92 9.37 7.62 15.43
N ILE A 93 10.39 7.52 14.57
CA ILE A 93 11.15 6.26 14.44
C ILE A 93 12.63 6.47 14.12
N TYR A 94 13.06 7.70 13.80
CA TYR A 94 14.47 8.05 13.68
C TYR A 94 14.76 9.41 14.32
N THR A 95 15.10 9.42 15.62
CA THR A 95 15.96 10.44 16.28
C THR A 95 16.39 9.89 17.65
N THR A 96 17.63 9.43 17.73
CA THR A 96 18.58 9.96 18.73
C THR A 96 19.16 11.23 18.13
#